data_AF-A0A7C3QS32-F1
#
_entry.id   AF-A0A7C3QS32-F1
#
_cell.length_a   1.000
_cell.length_b   1.000
_cell.length_c   1.000
_cell.angle_alpha   90.00
_cell.angle_beta   90.00
_cell.angle_gamma   90.00
#
_symmetry.space_group_name_H-M   'P 1'
#
loop_
_entity.id
_entity.type
_entity.pdbx_description
1 polymer ?
#
loop_
_entity_poly.entity_id
_entity_poly.type
_entity_poly.pdbx_seq_one_letter_code
_entity_poly.pdbx_strand_id
1 'polypeptide(L)'
;KANKTLNMAAKIQSDYLTKTKKLSHNQPKLRDPHDRVREACKTEPKGCFKQFVPDMKEAGKRYITCCGENIIESFAGNYAGVPFYSRTDEKGAYKEYVSDVSWFNEKQLAKEMVDRWMKSPGHRANIMHKEYQAIGVWVSFDKDERYFGTQVFAPYNDGD
;
A
#
# COMPACT_ATOMS: atom_id res chain seq x y z
N LYS A 1 7.71 4.36 -12.45
CA LYS A 1 6.89 5.58 -12.63
C LYS A 1 5.60 5.45 -11.84
N ALA A 2 5.10 6.52 -11.24
CA ALA A 2 3.80 6.49 -10.58
C ALA A 2 2.68 6.21 -11.59
N ASN A 3 1.73 5.33 -11.24
CA ASN A 3 0.60 4.95 -12.08
C ASN A 3 -0.71 5.08 -11.28
N LYS A 4 -1.71 5.75 -11.87
CA LYS A 4 -2.99 6.05 -11.21
C LYS A 4 -3.84 4.82 -10.94
N THR A 5 -3.91 3.88 -11.89
CA THR A 5 -4.63 2.61 -11.73
C THR A 5 -4.01 1.78 -10.60
N LEU A 6 -2.67 1.71 -10.54
CA LEU A 6 -1.98 1.03 -9.44
C LEU A 6 -2.16 1.76 -8.10
N ASN A 7 -2.18 3.10 -8.08
CA ASN A 7 -2.48 3.87 -6.85
C ASN A 7 -3.88 3.54 -6.33
N MET A 8 -4.87 3.44 -7.22
CA MET A 8 -6.23 3.07 -6.84
C MET A 8 -6.28 1.62 -6.32
N ALA A 9 -5.56 0.69 -6.94
CA ALA A 9 -5.44 -0.68 -6.42
C ALA A 9 -4.79 -0.72 -5.02
N ALA A 10 -3.71 0.05 -4.81
CA ALA A 10 -3.06 0.19 -3.52
C ALA A 10 -3.99 0.83 -2.46
N LYS A 11 -4.83 1.80 -2.88
CA LYS A 11 -5.84 2.42 -2.02
C LYS A 11 -6.90 1.41 -1.59
N ILE A 12 -7.47 0.66 -2.53
CA ILE A 12 -8.45 -0.41 -2.25
C ILE A 12 -7.90 -1.39 -1.21
N GLN A 13 -6.63 -1.76 -1.32
CA GLN A 13 -5.98 -2.65 -0.37
C GLN A 13 -5.78 -1.99 0.99
N SER A 14 -5.18 -0.80 1.05
CA SER A 14 -4.88 -0.10 2.30
C SER A 14 -6.14 0.23 3.10
N ASP A 15 -7.22 0.62 2.42
CA ASP A 15 -8.53 0.87 3.04
C ASP A 15 -9.13 -0.43 3.61
N TYR A 16 -9.01 -1.54 2.89
CA TYR A 16 -9.46 -2.85 3.37
C TYR A 16 -8.67 -3.28 4.61
N LEU A 17 -7.35 -3.15 4.60
CA LEU A 17 -6.47 -3.48 5.72
C LEU A 17 -6.84 -2.63 6.95
N THR A 18 -7.04 -1.33 6.75
CA THR A 18 -7.44 -0.39 7.81
C THR A 18 -8.81 -0.76 8.40
N LYS A 19 -9.80 -1.06 7.54
CA LYS A 19 -11.16 -1.40 7.96
C LYS A 19 -11.21 -2.73 8.74
N THR A 20 -10.42 -3.72 8.31
CA THR A 20 -10.47 -5.08 8.86
C THR A 20 -9.43 -5.33 9.95
N LYS A 21 -8.42 -4.45 10.05
CA LYS A 21 -7.27 -4.59 10.97
C LYS A 21 -6.52 -5.91 10.79
N LYS A 22 -6.55 -6.48 9.57
CA LYS A 22 -5.94 -7.76 9.23
C LYS A 22 -4.90 -7.57 8.13
N LEU A 23 -3.62 -7.73 8.47
CA LEU A 23 -2.54 -7.67 7.48
C LEU A 23 -2.55 -8.94 6.61
N SER A 24 -3.08 -8.82 5.39
CA SER A 24 -3.25 -9.95 4.45
C SER A 24 -3.27 -9.45 3.02
N HIS A 25 -2.53 -10.10 2.12
CA HIS A 25 -2.61 -9.85 0.67
C HIS A 25 -3.98 -10.21 0.07
N ASN A 26 -4.75 -11.01 0.81
CA ASN A 26 -6.03 -11.53 0.35
C ASN A 26 -7.23 -10.79 0.96
N GLN A 27 -8.19 -10.44 0.11
CA GLN A 27 -9.53 -10.00 0.51
C GLN A 27 -10.59 -11.05 0.12
N PRO A 28 -11.75 -11.13 0.80
CA PRO A 28 -12.82 -12.05 0.44
C PRO A 28 -13.39 -11.86 -0.98
N LYS A 29 -13.45 -10.60 -1.46
CA LYS A 29 -14.05 -10.26 -2.77
C LYS A 29 -13.01 -9.94 -3.85
N LEU A 30 -11.92 -9.26 -3.47
CA LEU A 30 -10.82 -8.89 -4.38
C LEU A 30 -9.58 -9.64 -3.92
N ARG A 31 -9.50 -10.91 -4.34
CA ARG A 31 -8.69 -11.93 -3.67
C ARG A 31 -7.21 -11.62 -3.71
N ASP A 32 -6.73 -11.03 -4.78
CA ASP A 32 -5.30 -10.81 -5.02
C ASP A 32 -5.11 -9.46 -5.73
N PRO A 33 -3.86 -8.97 -5.92
CA PRO A 33 -3.67 -7.66 -6.54
C PRO A 33 -4.22 -7.57 -7.97
N HIS A 34 -4.37 -8.68 -8.70
CA HIS A 34 -4.96 -8.67 -10.05
C HIS A 34 -6.42 -8.23 -10.00
N ASP A 35 -7.20 -8.76 -9.06
CA ASP A 35 -8.61 -8.37 -8.87
C ASP A 35 -8.73 -6.89 -8.46
N ARG A 36 -7.81 -6.39 -7.63
CA ARG A 36 -7.83 -4.96 -7.21
C ARG A 36 -7.48 -4.02 -8.35
N VAL A 37 -6.53 -4.40 -9.20
CA VAL A 37 -6.23 -3.65 -10.43
C VAL A 37 -7.43 -3.70 -11.38
N ARG A 38 -8.10 -4.84 -11.53
CA ARG A 38 -9.34 -4.96 -12.32
C ARG A 38 -10.42 -4.01 -11.82
N GLU A 39 -10.59 -3.94 -10.50
CA GLU A 39 -11.58 -3.03 -9.89
C GLU A 39 -11.20 -1.57 -10.14
N ALA A 40 -9.93 -1.20 -9.91
CA ALA A 40 -9.42 0.14 -10.21
C ALA A 40 -9.65 0.55 -11.67
N CYS A 41 -9.52 -0.40 -12.60
CA CYS A 41 -9.70 -0.17 -14.03
C CYS A 41 -11.09 0.32 -14.45
N LYS A 42 -12.13 0.00 -13.68
CA LYS A 42 -13.47 0.52 -13.93
C LYS A 42 -13.55 2.04 -13.76
N THR A 43 -12.64 2.62 -12.97
CA THR A 43 -12.64 4.03 -12.60
C THR A 43 -11.52 4.84 -13.26
N GLU A 44 -10.39 4.21 -13.59
CA GLU A 44 -9.25 4.85 -14.26
C GLU A 44 -8.73 3.94 -15.39
N PRO A 45 -9.36 3.99 -16.58
CA PRO A 45 -9.02 3.09 -17.67
C PRO A 45 -7.66 3.37 -18.29
N LYS A 46 -7.16 4.62 -18.25
CA LYS A 46 -5.96 5.04 -19.01
C LYS A 46 -4.65 4.33 -18.65
N GLY A 47 -4.60 3.67 -17.49
CA GLY A 47 -3.42 2.93 -17.01
C GLY A 47 -3.68 1.43 -16.85
N CYS A 48 -4.68 0.86 -17.53
CA CYS A 48 -5.15 -0.50 -17.29
C CYS A 48 -4.36 -1.62 -17.96
N PHE A 49 -4.62 -2.86 -17.52
CA PHE A 49 -4.05 -4.05 -18.14
C PHE A 49 -4.79 -4.39 -19.42
N LYS A 50 -4.08 -4.94 -20.41
CA LYS A 50 -4.64 -5.46 -21.67
C LYS A 50 -5.82 -6.42 -21.45
N GLN A 51 -5.79 -7.21 -20.38
CA GLN A 51 -6.85 -8.16 -20.05
C GLN A 51 -8.14 -7.50 -19.53
N PHE A 52 -8.10 -6.22 -19.11
CA PHE A 52 -9.25 -5.52 -18.53
C PHE A 52 -9.84 -4.47 -19.46
N VAL A 53 -9.06 -3.97 -20.42
CA VAL A 53 -9.52 -3.06 -21.47
C VAL A 53 -8.94 -3.55 -22.80
N PRO A 54 -9.64 -4.45 -23.51
CA PRO A 54 -9.13 -5.09 -24.73
C PRO A 54 -8.87 -4.10 -25.87
N ASP A 55 -9.58 -2.97 -25.88
CA ASP A 55 -9.47 -1.91 -26.90
C ASP A 55 -8.23 -1.01 -26.71
N MET A 56 -7.35 -1.33 -25.76
CA MET A 56 -6.05 -0.65 -25.55
C MET A 56 -5.02 -0.86 -26.67
N LYS A 57 -5.32 -1.67 -27.69
CA LYS A 57 -4.49 -1.88 -28.90
C LYS A 57 -4.48 -0.66 -29.83
N GLU A 58 -4.38 0.54 -29.27
CA GLU A 58 -3.94 1.66 -30.09
C GLU A 58 -2.42 1.62 -30.12
N ALA A 59 -1.87 1.38 -31.31
CA ALA A 59 -0.44 1.43 -31.56
C ALA A 59 0.16 2.70 -30.94
N GLY A 60 1.15 2.52 -30.05
CA GLY A 60 1.81 3.61 -29.34
C GLY A 60 1.27 3.95 -27.94
N LYS A 61 0.23 3.26 -27.41
CA LYS A 61 -0.19 3.40 -26.01
C LYS A 61 0.46 2.35 -25.10
N ARG A 62 1.00 2.79 -23.95
CA ARG A 62 1.57 1.93 -22.91
C ARG A 62 0.51 1.46 -21.92
N TYR A 63 0.52 0.16 -21.63
CA TYR A 63 -0.32 -0.49 -20.62
C TYR A 63 0.55 -1.25 -19.62
N ILE A 64 -0.05 -1.78 -18.54
CA ILE A 64 0.66 -2.55 -17.50
C ILE A 64 0.20 -4.02 -17.48
N THR A 65 1.01 -4.94 -16.95
CA THR A 65 0.60 -6.35 -16.69
C THR A 65 0.81 -6.73 -15.22
N CYS A 66 0.33 -7.90 -14.78
CA CYS A 66 0.35 -8.20 -13.35
C CYS A 66 1.75 -8.46 -12.78
N CYS A 67 1.79 -8.64 -11.47
CA CYS A 67 2.06 -7.52 -10.60
C CYS A 67 2.49 -8.02 -9.23
N GLY A 68 3.40 -7.28 -8.61
CA GLY A 68 3.87 -7.52 -7.25
C GLY A 68 3.13 -6.64 -6.26
N GLU A 69 3.02 -7.08 -5.02
CA GLU A 69 2.42 -6.30 -3.94
C GLU A 69 3.25 -6.41 -2.66
N ASN A 70 3.50 -5.27 -2.03
CA ASN A 70 4.00 -5.18 -0.67
C ASN A 70 2.93 -4.54 0.21
N ILE A 71 2.69 -5.13 1.39
CA ILE A 71 1.82 -4.54 2.41
C ILE A 71 2.60 -4.38 3.71
N ILE A 72 2.22 -3.42 4.54
CA ILE A 72 2.80 -3.25 5.87
C ILE A 72 1.77 -2.66 6.83
N GLU A 73 1.88 -3.05 8.08
CA GLU A 73 1.31 -2.32 9.21
C GLU A 73 2.45 -1.59 9.94
N SER A 74 2.25 -0.31 10.18
CA SER A 74 3.11 0.54 10.99
C SER A 74 2.25 1.41 11.91
N PHE A 75 2.91 2.14 12.79
CA PHE A 75 2.26 2.99 13.79
C PHE A 75 2.98 4.32 13.80
N ALA A 76 2.28 5.43 13.56
CA ALA A 76 2.82 6.74 13.96
C ALA A 76 2.52 6.84 15.45
N GLY A 77 3.52 6.58 16.29
CA GLY A 77 3.30 6.45 17.74
C GLY A 77 4.28 5.52 18.46
N ASN A 78 5.19 4.85 17.75
CA ASN A 78 6.32 4.19 18.40
C ASN A 78 7.53 4.10 17.48
N TYR A 79 8.54 4.93 17.73
CA TYR A 79 9.89 4.64 17.24
C TYR A 79 10.96 5.33 18.10
N ALA A 80 11.13 4.80 19.31
CA ALA A 80 12.45 4.80 19.97
C ALA A 80 12.55 3.77 21.10
N GLY A 81 11.55 2.88 21.27
CA GLY A 81 11.47 2.06 22.49
C GLY A 81 11.04 2.86 23.71
N VAL A 82 10.28 3.95 23.54
CA VAL A 82 9.73 4.71 24.66
C VAL A 82 8.60 3.90 25.30
N PRO A 83 8.66 3.60 26.61
CA PRO A 83 7.56 2.96 27.32
C PRO A 83 6.32 3.86 27.27
N PHE A 84 5.16 3.27 26.98
CA PHE A 84 3.87 3.87 27.30
C PHE A 84 3.14 2.91 28.23
N TYR A 85 2.24 3.44 29.05
CA TYR A 85 1.27 2.61 29.74
C TYR A 85 -0.14 2.90 29.23
N SER A 86 -0.93 1.85 29.14
CA SER A 86 -2.36 1.97 28.90
C SER A 86 -3.04 2.24 30.23
N ARG A 87 -3.88 3.27 30.30
CA ARG A 87 -4.80 3.47 31.42
C ARG A 87 -6.23 3.50 30.92
N THR A 88 -7.13 2.88 31.67
CA THR A 88 -8.57 2.95 31.41
C THR A 88 -9.23 3.56 32.62
N ASP A 89 -10.00 4.63 32.41
CA ASP A 89 -10.82 5.27 33.42
C ASP A 89 -12.27 5.42 32.92
N GLU A 90 -13.12 6.03 33.74
CA GLU A 90 -14.54 6.31 33.45
C GLU A 90 -14.77 7.16 32.18
N LYS A 91 -13.72 7.78 31.62
CA LYS A 91 -13.76 8.58 30.39
C LYS A 91 -13.21 7.84 29.17
N GLY A 92 -12.64 6.65 29.34
CA GLY A 92 -12.23 5.76 28.24
C GLY A 92 -10.82 5.16 28.40
N ALA A 93 -10.30 4.61 27.30
CA ALA A 93 -8.96 4.05 27.23
C ALA A 93 -7.96 5.08 26.66
N TYR A 94 -6.85 5.28 27.36
CA TYR A 94 -5.82 6.26 27.04
C TYR A 94 -4.44 5.61 26.98
N LYS A 95 -3.57 6.15 26.13
CA LYS A 95 -2.13 5.85 26.13
C LYS A 95 -1.39 7.03 26.73
N GLU A 96 -0.62 6.79 27.77
CA GLU A 96 0.21 7.81 28.42
C GLU A 96 1.68 7.49 28.19
N TYR A 97 2.42 8.47 27.65
CA TYR A 97 3.80 8.32 27.23
C TYR A 97 4.74 8.84 28.33
N VAL A 98 5.84 8.12 28.59
CA VAL A 98 6.73 8.39 29.72
C VAL A 98 7.77 9.50 29.42
N SER A 99 7.80 10.06 28.21
CA SER A 99 8.68 11.18 27.83
C SER A 99 8.12 12.04 26.69
N ASP A 100 8.79 13.17 26.40
CA ASP A 100 8.48 14.04 25.25
C ASP A 100 8.47 13.24 23.94
N VAL A 101 7.29 13.04 23.38
CA VAL A 101 7.08 12.28 22.14
C VAL A 101 7.47 13.16 20.95
N SER A 102 8.59 12.86 20.30
CA SER A 102 8.85 13.42 18.96
C SER A 102 8.01 12.69 17.93
N TRP A 103 7.03 13.40 17.37
CA TRP A 103 6.12 12.93 16.34
C TRP A 103 6.88 12.47 15.09
N PHE A 104 6.50 11.32 14.53
CA PHE A 104 6.88 10.98 13.17
C PHE A 104 6.20 11.97 12.23
N ASN A 105 6.98 12.78 11.53
CA ASN A 105 6.44 13.41 10.33
C ASN A 105 6.24 12.34 9.24
N GLU A 106 5.41 12.66 8.25
CA GLU A 106 5.05 11.73 7.16
C GLU A 106 6.28 11.14 6.45
N LYS A 107 7.37 11.92 6.32
CA LYS A 107 8.62 11.49 5.69
C LYS A 107 9.33 10.41 6.50
N GLN A 108 9.37 10.54 7.82
CA GLN A 108 9.98 9.54 8.70
C GLN A 108 9.19 8.23 8.68
N LEU A 109 7.85 8.31 8.67
CA LEU A 109 6.98 7.14 8.60
C LEU A 109 7.16 6.41 7.26
N ALA A 110 7.19 7.17 6.16
CA ALA A 110 7.44 6.61 4.83
C ALA A 110 8.82 5.93 4.76
N LYS A 111 9.86 6.53 5.35
CA LYS A 111 11.21 5.94 5.39
C LYS A 111 11.20 4.62 6.17
N GLU A 112 10.56 4.59 7.33
CA GLU A 112 10.45 3.40 8.18
C GLU A 112 9.79 2.22 7.44
N MET A 113 8.68 2.49 6.76
CA MET A 113 7.96 1.46 5.98
C MET A 113 8.84 0.90 4.86
N VAL A 114 9.53 1.77 4.11
CA VAL A 114 10.43 1.37 3.03
C VAL A 114 11.63 0.58 3.57
N ASP A 115 12.25 1.04 4.66
CA ASP A 115 13.37 0.33 5.28
C ASP A 115 12.97 -1.09 5.70
N ARG A 116 11.74 -1.28 6.23
CA ARG A 116 11.23 -2.60 6.61
C ARG A 116 10.92 -3.48 5.41
N TRP A 117 10.34 -2.95 4.34
CA TRP A 117 10.20 -3.71 3.10
C TRP A 117 11.56 -4.13 2.54
N MET A 118 12.56 -3.24 2.55
CA MET A 118 13.91 -3.56 2.07
C MET A 118 14.64 -4.61 2.93
N LYS A 119 14.33 -4.72 4.23
CA LYS A 119 14.87 -5.77 5.12
C LYS A 119 14.20 -7.13 4.93
N SER A 120 13.01 -7.19 4.31
CA SER A 120 12.33 -8.46 4.00
C SER A 120 12.70 -8.95 2.60
N PRO A 121 13.28 -10.16 2.44
CA PRO A 121 13.68 -10.66 1.13
C PRO A 121 12.54 -10.68 0.09
N GLY A 122 11.34 -11.11 0.49
CA GLY A 122 10.17 -11.15 -0.40
C GLY A 122 9.71 -9.75 -0.84
N HIS A 123 9.63 -8.80 0.09
CA HIS A 123 9.20 -7.44 -0.24
C HIS A 123 10.27 -6.69 -1.05
N ARG A 124 11.55 -6.88 -0.71
CA ARG A 124 12.68 -6.34 -1.45
C ARG A 124 12.71 -6.89 -2.88
N ALA A 125 12.39 -8.17 -3.08
CA ALA A 125 12.35 -8.77 -4.41
C ALA A 125 11.35 -8.03 -5.32
N ASN A 126 10.19 -7.63 -4.80
CA ASN A 126 9.25 -6.79 -5.54
C ASN A 126 9.82 -5.40 -5.86
N ILE A 127 10.42 -4.72 -4.88
CA ILE A 127 10.99 -3.36 -5.08
C ILE A 127 12.11 -3.36 -6.12
N MET A 128 12.95 -4.40 -6.10
CA MET A 128 14.12 -4.52 -6.96
C MET A 128 13.84 -5.28 -8.27
N HIS A 129 12.58 -5.63 -8.54
CA HIS A 129 12.24 -6.43 -9.72
C HIS A 129 12.45 -5.61 -11.00
N LYS A 130 13.44 -6.00 -11.82
CA LYS A 130 13.87 -5.24 -13.01
C LYS A 130 12.77 -4.94 -14.02
N GLU A 131 11.75 -5.79 -14.10
CA GLU A 131 10.65 -5.64 -15.05
C GLU A 131 9.59 -4.67 -14.54
N TYR A 132 9.51 -4.41 -13.23
CA TYR A 132 8.54 -3.48 -12.68
C TYR A 132 8.95 -2.05 -12.97
N GLN A 133 8.18 -1.41 -13.84
CA GLN A 133 8.42 -0.05 -14.34
C GLN A 133 7.35 0.94 -13.88
N ALA A 134 6.24 0.44 -13.35
CA ALA A 134 5.12 1.19 -12.78
C ALA A 134 4.93 0.83 -11.31
N ILE A 135 4.55 1.82 -10.50
CA ILE A 135 4.22 1.65 -9.09
C ILE A 135 2.97 2.46 -8.75
N GLY A 136 2.14 1.91 -7.87
CA GLY A 136 1.16 2.64 -7.10
C GLY A 136 1.41 2.48 -5.61
N VAL A 137 1.22 3.55 -4.84
CA VAL A 137 1.42 3.57 -3.39
C VAL A 137 0.23 4.25 -2.73
N TRP A 138 -0.25 3.67 -1.63
CA TRP A 138 -1.24 4.32 -0.78
C TRP A 138 -0.98 3.98 0.68
N VAL A 139 -1.33 4.91 1.56
CA VAL A 139 -1.33 4.71 3.01
C VAL A 139 -2.68 5.14 3.54
N SER A 140 -3.33 4.24 4.28
CA SER A 140 -4.56 4.52 5.03
C SER A 140 -4.29 4.32 6.51
N PHE A 141 -5.01 5.03 7.38
CA PHE A 141 -4.84 4.90 8.82
C PHE A 141 -6.18 4.89 9.55
N ASP A 142 -6.20 4.25 10.72
CA ASP A 142 -7.37 4.26 11.59
C ASP A 142 -7.25 5.31 12.71
N LYS A 143 -8.32 5.46 13.48
CA LYS A 143 -8.38 6.40 14.62
C LYS A 143 -7.38 6.10 15.75
N ASP A 144 -6.74 4.92 15.74
CA ASP A 144 -5.75 4.50 16.73
C ASP A 144 -4.31 4.74 16.22
N GLU A 145 -4.16 5.51 15.14
CA GLU A 145 -2.87 5.83 14.47
C GLU A 145 -2.13 4.59 13.97
N ARG A 146 -2.88 3.55 13.58
CA ARG A 146 -2.34 2.43 12.81
C ARG A 146 -2.35 2.76 11.34
N TYR A 147 -1.19 2.69 10.71
CA TYR A 147 -1.00 2.99 9.31
C TYR A 147 -0.79 1.70 8.53
N PHE A 148 -1.58 1.54 7.48
CA PHE A 148 -1.50 0.44 6.54
C PHE A 148 -1.00 0.98 5.20
N GLY A 149 0.22 0.59 4.86
CA GLY A 149 0.86 0.96 3.59
C GLY A 149 0.77 -0.17 2.58
N THR A 150 0.45 0.16 1.34
CA THR A 150 0.50 -0.80 0.22
C THR A 150 1.30 -0.22 -0.95
N GLN A 151 2.17 -1.03 -1.53
CA GLN A 151 2.79 -0.79 -2.84
C GLN A 151 2.31 -1.85 -3.82
N VAL A 152 1.88 -1.44 -5.01
CA VAL A 152 1.55 -2.33 -6.13
C VAL A 152 2.46 -2.01 -7.30
N PHE A 153 3.11 -3.02 -7.87
CA PHE A 153 4.11 -2.90 -8.92
C PHE A 153 3.67 -3.60 -10.19
N ALA A 154 4.06 -3.09 -11.35
CA ALA A 154 3.80 -3.73 -12.63
C ALA A 154 4.85 -3.37 -13.68
N PRO A 155 5.15 -4.24 -14.65
CA PRO A 155 5.83 -3.84 -15.88
C PRO A 155 4.94 -2.96 -16.75
N TYR A 156 5.55 -2.16 -17.63
CA TYR A 156 4.84 -1.57 -18.77
C TYR A 156 5.08 -2.41 -20.01
N ASN A 157 4.08 -2.45 -20.88
CA ASN A 157 4.16 -3.00 -22.22
C ASN A 157 3.66 -1.94 -23.21
N ASP A 158 4.22 -1.94 -24.41
CA ASP A 158 3.74 -1.12 -25.52
C ASP A 158 2.63 -1.90 -26.26
N GLY A 159 1.61 -1.19 -26.73
CA GLY A 159 0.59 -1.77 -27.61
C GLY A 159 1.17 -2.06 -28.99
N ASP A 160 1.08 -3.32 -29.42
CA ASP A 160 1.36 -3.76 -30.80
C ASP A 160 0.33 -3.19 -31.79
#